data_AF-A0A932VBG2-F1
#
_entry.id   AF-A0A932VBG2-F1
#
_cell.length_a   1.000
_cell.length_b   1.000
_cell.length_c   1.000
_cell.angle_alpha   90.00
_cell.angle_beta   90.00
_cell.angle_gamma   90.00
#
_symmetry.space_group_name_H-M   'P 1'
#
loop_
_entity.id
_entity.type
_entity.pdbx_description
1 polymer ?
#
loop_
_entity_poly.entity_id
_entity_poly.type
_entity_poly.pdbx_seq_one_letter_code
_entity_poly.pdbx_strand_id
1 'polypeptide(L)'
;MKKDLDMAAQFPQIEKLLQSEDFEPINKSFTEAYDQLEGLSKGKGGLKKTSDARKAMKGIEKTMDLLRELLEVKCRLAQASPVQTSLVQASLVETGASRPQSKK
;
A
#
# COMPACT_ATOMS: atom_id res chain seq x y z
N MET A 1 20.69 -23.00 0.95
CA MET A 1 20.37 -21.62 0.50
C MET A 1 18.86 -21.49 0.46
N LYS A 2 18.29 -20.66 1.33
CA LYS A 2 16.86 -20.37 1.32
C LYS A 2 16.59 -19.63 0.01
N LYS A 3 15.65 -20.14 -0.79
CA LYS A 3 15.01 -19.35 -1.83
C LYS A 3 14.21 -18.31 -1.06
N ASP A 4 14.81 -17.17 -0.76
CA ASP A 4 14.05 -15.97 -0.46
C ASP A 4 13.28 -15.71 -1.75
N LEU A 5 12.05 -16.24 -1.76
CA LEU A 5 11.12 -16.13 -2.85
C LEU A 5 10.93 -14.63 -3.01
N ASP A 6 11.46 -14.07 -4.08
CA ASP A 6 11.28 -12.67 -4.41
C ASP A 6 9.79 -12.49 -4.77
N MET A 7 8.95 -12.39 -3.73
CA MET A 7 7.50 -12.34 -3.86
C MET A 7 7.07 -11.03 -4.52
N ALA A 8 7.91 -10.00 -4.41
CA ALA A 8 7.85 -8.76 -5.20
C ALA A 8 7.85 -9.05 -6.71
N ALA A 9 8.72 -9.95 -7.18
CA ALA A 9 8.76 -10.36 -8.59
C ALA A 9 7.52 -11.12 -9.06
N GLN A 10 6.73 -11.70 -8.15
CA GLN A 10 5.52 -12.47 -8.52
C GLN A 10 4.27 -11.60 -8.67
N PHE A 11 4.21 -10.45 -8.01
CA PHE A 11 3.02 -9.59 -7.99
C PHE A 11 3.38 -8.10 -8.14
N PRO A 12 3.95 -7.69 -9.29
CA PRO A 12 4.46 -6.33 -9.50
C PRO A 12 3.38 -5.24 -9.34
N GLN A 13 2.12 -5.57 -9.63
CA GLN A 13 1.01 -4.61 -9.47
C GLN A 13 0.65 -4.39 -7.99
N ILE A 14 0.72 -5.43 -7.16
CA ILE A 14 0.43 -5.31 -5.71
C ILE A 14 1.54 -4.49 -5.06
N GLU A 15 2.80 -4.74 -5.44
CA GLU A 15 3.92 -3.96 -4.93
C GLU A 15 3.83 -2.49 -5.34
N LYS A 16 3.50 -2.20 -6.61
CA LYS A 16 3.26 -0.83 -7.06
C LYS A 16 2.15 -0.15 -6.26
N LEU A 17 1.05 -0.86 -5.99
CA LEU A 17 -0.06 -0.37 -5.18
C LEU A 17 0.40 -0.04 -3.74
N LEU A 18 1.17 -0.93 -3.12
CA LEU A 18 1.73 -0.71 -1.79
C LEU A 18 2.76 0.42 -1.76
N GLN A 19 3.58 0.59 -2.80
CA GLN A 19 4.59 1.65 -2.87
C GLN A 19 3.97 3.03 -3.11
N SER A 20 3.01 3.12 -4.02
CA SER A 20 2.32 4.38 -4.35
C SER A 20 1.30 4.79 -3.31
N GLU A 21 0.79 3.84 -2.53
CA GLU A 21 -0.31 4.03 -1.58
C GLU A 21 -1.58 4.61 -2.23
N ASP A 22 -1.68 4.50 -3.56
CA ASP A 22 -2.84 4.91 -4.34
C ASP A 22 -3.84 3.75 -4.43
N PHE A 23 -4.77 3.71 -3.48
CA PHE A 23 -5.83 2.71 -3.42
C PHE A 23 -7.15 3.20 -4.03
N GLU A 24 -7.22 4.42 -4.57
CA GLU A 24 -8.44 5.00 -5.16
C GLU A 24 -9.01 4.12 -6.29
N PRO A 25 -8.21 3.71 -7.29
CA PRO A 25 -8.71 2.90 -8.41
C PRO A 25 -9.25 1.53 -7.97
N ILE A 26 -8.58 0.90 -7.02
CA ILE A 26 -8.96 -0.42 -6.53
C ILE A 26 -10.19 -0.35 -5.62
N ASN A 27 -10.27 0.66 -4.75
CA ASN A 27 -11.45 0.91 -3.91
C ASN A 27 -12.68 1.14 -4.77
N LYS A 28 -12.56 2.00 -5.80
CA LYS A 28 -13.64 2.25 -6.76
C LYS A 28 -14.10 0.96 -7.44
N SER A 29 -13.15 0.17 -7.95
CA SER A 29 -13.45 -1.10 -8.64
C SER A 29 -14.18 -2.09 -7.72
N PHE A 30 -13.77 -2.20 -6.46
CA PHE A 30 -14.41 -3.07 -5.49
C PHE A 30 -15.78 -2.56 -5.06
N THR A 31 -15.97 -1.26 -4.87
CA THR A 31 -17.28 -0.66 -4.60
C THR A 31 -18.25 -0.93 -5.74
N GLU A 32 -17.85 -0.67 -6.99
CA GLU A 32 -18.70 -0.93 -8.16
C GLU A 32 -19.08 -2.42 -8.27
N ALA A 33 -18.11 -3.33 -8.06
CA ALA A 33 -18.37 -4.76 -8.06
C ALA A 33 -19.30 -5.18 -6.90
N TYR A 34 -19.10 -4.61 -5.71
CA TYR A 34 -19.94 -4.89 -4.54
C TYR A 34 -21.37 -4.44 -4.77
N ASP A 35 -21.60 -3.23 -5.29
CA ASP A 35 -22.93 -2.69 -5.57
C ASP A 35 -23.68 -3.55 -6.59
N GLN A 36 -23.00 -4.01 -7.64
CA GLN A 36 -23.57 -4.93 -8.63
C GLN A 36 -23.96 -6.26 -7.98
N LEU A 37 -23.07 -6.86 -7.17
CA LEU A 37 -23.35 -8.10 -6.47
C LEU A 37 -24.47 -7.95 -5.44
N GLU A 38 -24.53 -6.80 -4.77
CA GLU A 38 -25.58 -6.48 -3.81
C GLU A 38 -26.95 -6.46 -4.51
N GLY A 39 -27.04 -5.77 -5.66
CA GLY A 39 -28.22 -5.77 -6.52
C GLY A 39 -28.63 -7.18 -6.95
N LEU A 40 -27.66 -8.03 -7.32
CA LEU A 40 -27.93 -9.44 -7.66
C LEU A 40 -28.38 -10.27 -6.45
N SER A 41 -27.90 -9.96 -5.26
CA SER A 41 -28.23 -10.67 -4.03
C SER A 41 -29.63 -10.33 -3.51
N LYS A 42 -30.09 -9.09 -3.74
CA LYS A 42 -31.41 -8.58 -3.35
C LYS A 42 -32.48 -8.77 -4.44
N GLY A 43 -32.08 -8.97 -5.69
CA GLY A 43 -32.97 -9.16 -6.82
C GLY A 43 -33.76 -10.49 -6.80
N LYS A 44 -34.80 -10.58 -7.64
CA LYS A 44 -35.63 -11.80 -7.82
C LYS A 44 -34.92 -12.90 -8.62
N GLY A 45 -33.64 -13.14 -8.36
CA GLY A 45 -32.85 -14.20 -8.99
C GLY A 45 -33.09 -15.57 -8.35
N GLY A 46 -32.61 -16.63 -9.01
CA GLY A 46 -32.62 -17.98 -8.43
C GLY A 46 -31.71 -18.11 -7.21
N LEU A 47 -32.06 -19.00 -6.27
CA LEU A 47 -31.38 -19.20 -4.97
C LEU A 47 -29.85 -19.36 -5.10
N LYS A 48 -29.39 -20.08 -6.13
CA LYS A 48 -27.96 -20.28 -6.40
C LYS A 48 -27.25 -18.97 -6.75
N LYS A 49 -27.86 -18.13 -7.59
CA LYS A 49 -27.30 -16.83 -8.01
C LYS A 49 -27.16 -15.89 -6.81
N THR A 50 -28.18 -15.84 -5.94
CA THR A 50 -28.13 -15.05 -4.71
C THR A 50 -27.05 -15.58 -3.74
N SER A 51 -26.93 -16.90 -3.60
CA SER A 51 -25.89 -17.52 -2.77
C SER A 51 -24.49 -17.19 -3.27
N ASP A 52 -24.26 -17.32 -4.57
CA ASP A 52 -22.95 -17.06 -5.18
C ASP A 52 -22.60 -15.57 -5.13
N ALA A 53 -23.57 -14.68 -5.32
CA ALA A 53 -23.37 -13.24 -5.13
C ALA A 53 -22.92 -12.89 -3.70
N ARG A 54 -23.58 -13.46 -2.68
CA ARG A 54 -23.17 -13.27 -1.27
C ARG A 54 -21.77 -13.82 -0.98
N LYS A 55 -21.38 -14.94 -1.59
CA LYS A 55 -20.02 -15.47 -1.45
C LYS A 55 -18.99 -14.55 -2.09
N ALA A 56 -19.28 -14.00 -3.26
CA ALA A 56 -18.40 -13.05 -3.94
C ALA A 56 -18.24 -11.75 -3.13
N MET A 57 -19.32 -11.21 -2.55
CA MET A 57 -19.26 -10.05 -1.65
C MET A 57 -18.33 -10.31 -0.45
N LYS A 58 -18.45 -11.47 0.20
CA LYS A 58 -17.54 -11.88 1.28
C LYS A 58 -16.09 -12.03 0.82
N GLY A 59 -15.88 -12.43 -0.44
CA GLY A 59 -14.56 -12.49 -1.06
C GLY A 59 -13.92 -11.10 -1.14
N ILE A 60 -14.69 -10.11 -1.63
CA ILE A 60 -14.26 -8.70 -1.71
C ILE A 60 -13.88 -8.17 -0.31
N GLU A 61 -14.73 -8.40 0.68
CA GLU A 61 -14.47 -7.97 2.07
C GLU A 61 -13.14 -8.53 2.59
N LYS A 62 -12.91 -9.84 2.42
CA LYS A 62 -11.65 -10.48 2.83
C LYS A 62 -10.43 -9.93 2.09
N THR A 63 -10.58 -9.63 0.80
CA THR A 63 -9.47 -9.03 0.02
C THR A 63 -9.14 -7.63 0.52
N MET A 64 -10.13 -6.81 0.88
CA MET A 64 -9.91 -5.50 1.52
C MET A 64 -9.19 -5.62 2.85
N ASP A 65 -9.58 -6.58 3.68
CA ASP A 65 -8.93 -6.80 4.97
C ASP A 65 -7.46 -7.23 4.80
N LEU A 66 -7.16 -8.10 3.83
CA LEU A 66 -5.79 -8.49 3.49
C LEU A 66 -4.94 -7.30 3.02
N LEU A 67 -5.49 -6.39 2.22
CA LEU A 67 -4.75 -5.18 1.80
C LEU A 67 -4.44 -4.26 2.98
N ARG A 68 -5.38 -4.11 3.92
CA ARG A 68 -5.17 -3.33 5.16
C ARG A 68 -4.08 -3.96 6.04
N GLU A 69 -4.12 -5.28 6.21
CA GLU A 69 -3.11 -6.00 6.98
C GLU A 69 -1.72 -5.87 6.36
N LEU A 70 -1.61 -5.95 5.03
CA LEU A 70 -0.34 -5.73 4.31
C LEU A 70 0.21 -4.32 4.53
N LEU A 71 -0.65 -3.30 4.50
CA LEU A 71 -0.27 -1.92 4.81
C LEU A 71 0.23 -1.77 6.25
N GLU A 72 -0.48 -2.36 7.22
CA GLU A 72 -0.04 -2.32 8.61
C GLU A 72 1.33 -2.96 8.79
N VAL A 73 1.57 -4.11 8.18
CA VAL A 73 2.86 -4.79 8.21
C VAL A 73 3.94 -3.91 7.60
N LYS A 74 3.69 -3.29 6.43
CA LYS A 74 4.62 -2.34 5.79
C LYS A 74 4.96 -1.18 6.74
N CYS A 75 3.96 -0.56 7.36
CA CYS A 75 4.15 0.55 8.30
C CYS A 75 4.96 0.12 9.53
N ARG A 76 4.69 -1.06 10.10
CA ARG A 76 5.45 -1.59 11.25
C ARG A 76 6.92 -1.85 10.87
N LEU A 77 7.17 -2.41 9.69
CA LEU A 77 8.55 -2.65 9.20
C LEU A 77 9.31 -1.35 8.97
N ALA A 78 8.67 -0.33 8.37
CA ALA A 78 9.29 0.98 8.18
C ALA A 78 9.64 1.66 9.51
N GLN A 79 8.78 1.53 10.53
CA GLN A 79 9.05 2.06 11.87
C GLN A 79 10.13 1.27 12.64
N ALA A 80 10.24 -0.04 12.39
CA ALA A 80 11.25 -0.90 13.00
C ALA A 80 12.66 -0.72 12.40
N SER A 81 12.80 -0.06 11.25
CA SER A 81 14.10 0.28 10.65
C SER A 81 14.46 1.76 10.86
N PRO A 82 15.12 2.14 11.97
CA PRO A 82 15.64 3.50 12.16
C PRO A 82 16.91 3.79 11.33
N VAL A 83 17.16 3.06 10.23
CA VAL A 83 18.38 3.17 9.44
C VAL A 83 18.08 3.95 8.16
N GLN A 84 17.99 5.28 8.28
CA GLN A 84 18.47 6.30 7.33
C GLN A 84 17.90 7.73 7.54
N THR A 85 17.55 8.13 8.77
CA THR A 85 17.25 9.56 9.06
C THR A 85 18.51 10.36 9.42
N SER A 86 19.61 10.22 8.66
CA SER A 86 20.85 10.98 8.93
C SER A 86 21.55 11.56 7.68
N LEU A 87 20.82 12.03 6.66
CA LEU A 87 21.46 12.63 5.48
C LEU A 87 20.93 14.00 5.03
N VAL A 88 20.23 14.77 5.88
CA VAL A 88 19.76 16.12 5.46
C VAL A 88 20.10 17.26 6.44
N GLN A 89 21.02 17.10 7.40
CA GLN A 89 21.38 18.20 8.31
C GLN A 89 22.87 18.60 8.39
N ALA A 90 23.70 18.21 7.41
CA ALA A 90 25.13 18.59 7.41
C ALA A 90 25.62 19.41 6.20
N SER A 91 24.74 19.96 5.36
CA SER A 91 25.17 20.76 4.19
C SER A 91 24.63 22.19 4.12
N LEU A 92 24.07 22.74 5.21
CA LEU A 92 23.57 24.12 5.21
C LEU A 92 24.14 25.01 6.33
N VAL A 93 25.38 24.79 6.74
CA VAL A 93 26.18 25.77 7.50
C VAL A 93 27.64 25.62 7.09
N GLU A 94 28.03 26.15 5.93
CA GLU A 94 29.40 26.64 5.65
C GLU A 94 29.39 27.41 4.31
N THR A 95 28.53 28.42 4.21
CA THR A 95 28.67 29.50 3.22
C THR A 95 28.50 30.82 3.94
N GLY A 96 29.57 31.29 4.59
CA GLY A 96 29.54 32.59 5.24
C GLY A 96 30.76 32.90 6.10
N ALA A 97 31.91 33.16 5.46
CA ALA A 97 32.80 34.28 5.82
C ALA A 97 34.11 34.22 5.02
N SER A 98 34.14 35.00 3.94
CA SER A 98 35.36 35.41 3.25
C SER A 98 36.18 36.36 4.15
N ARG A 99 37.48 36.02 4.40
CA ARG A 99 38.75 36.82 4.55
C ARG A 99 38.72 38.29 5.09
N PRO A 100 39.86 38.93 5.50
CA PRO A 100 41.26 38.48 5.56
C PRO A 100 42.14 38.92 6.78
N GLN A 101 43.34 38.33 6.83
CA GLN A 101 44.64 38.75 7.40
C GLN A 101 44.76 39.90 8.42
N SER A 102 45.60 39.67 9.44
CA SER A 102 46.66 40.64 9.75
C SER A 102 47.90 39.99 10.39
N LYS A 103 49.06 40.35 9.84
CA LYS A 103 50.40 40.06 10.35
C LYS A 103 50.71 40.98 11.55
N LYS A 104 51.42 40.46 12.55
CA LYS A 104 52.68 41.03 13.05
C LYS A 104 53.33 40.07 14.04
#